data_AF-A0A0A0C027-F1
#
_entry.id   AF-A0A0A0C027-F1
#
_cell.length_a   1.000
_cell.length_b   1.000
_cell.length_c   1.000
_cell.angle_alpha   90.00
_cell.angle_beta   90.00
_cell.angle_gamma   90.00
#
_symmetry.space_group_name_H-M   'P 1'
#
loop_
_entity.id
_entity.type
_entity.pdbx_description
1 polymer ?
#
loop_
_entity_poly.entity_id
_entity_poly.type
_entity_poly.pdbx_seq_one_letter_code
_entity_poly.pdbx_strand_id
1 'polypeptide(L)'
;MSEVPGHSPAPRRVRVHHLREAKERGERLTMLTAYDAPTAQVFDEAGTDVLLVGDSLGDNFYGYSTTVPVTVDQMIHHTRAVTGAVRRALVVADLPFGSYEASPVHAHATAVRLMKEAGAHAVKFEGGRRVAPHVELLTGSGIPVMGHLGFTPQSENVLGGKRVQGRGQEAAEHLTEDALALQEAGAFAVVLEMVPAPLAAQVTEVLTVPTIGIGAGAQCDGQVLVWPDMAGLSDWSPRFAKAFGDLRGALGAAVTAYNAEVRSGAFPADEHSFDN
;
A
#
# COMPACT_ATOMS: atom_id res chain seq x y z
N MET A 1 -18.62 24.71 -5.87
CA MET A 1 -17.55 23.77 -5.47
C MET A 1 -16.55 24.58 -4.66
N SER A 2 -16.48 24.34 -3.34
CA SER A 2 -15.59 25.07 -2.44
C SER A 2 -14.15 24.74 -2.80
N GLU A 3 -13.37 25.75 -3.19
CA GLU A 3 -11.91 25.63 -3.25
C GLU A 3 -11.40 25.26 -1.86
N VAL A 4 -10.70 24.13 -1.76
CA VAL A 4 -9.97 23.75 -0.55
C VAL A 4 -8.71 24.63 -0.52
N PRO A 5 -8.51 25.49 0.50
CA PRO A 5 -7.36 26.37 0.52
C PRO A 5 -6.07 25.59 0.75
N GLY A 6 -5.02 25.90 -0.03
CA GLY A 6 -3.64 25.75 0.42
C GLY A 6 -2.89 24.48 0.07
N HIS A 7 -3.16 23.81 -1.06
CA HIS A 7 -2.26 22.76 -1.53
C HIS A 7 -1.09 23.39 -2.30
N SER A 8 0.13 23.16 -1.85
CA SER A 8 1.34 23.54 -2.60
C SER A 8 1.31 22.90 -4.00
N PRO A 9 1.93 23.49 -5.03
CA PRO A 9 1.93 22.89 -6.36
C PRO A 9 2.46 21.45 -6.30
N ALA A 10 1.64 20.50 -6.75
CA ALA A 10 1.95 19.08 -6.63
C ALA A 10 3.30 18.76 -7.30
N PRO A 11 4.18 17.97 -6.64
CA PRO A 11 5.48 17.67 -7.20
C PRO A 11 5.34 16.89 -8.50
N ARG A 12 6.23 17.17 -9.47
CA ARG A 12 6.27 16.42 -10.74
C ARG A 12 6.52 14.92 -10.53
N ARG A 13 7.25 14.57 -9.47
CA ARG A 13 7.45 13.19 -9.00
C ARG A 13 7.59 13.17 -7.49
N VAL A 14 6.75 12.38 -6.82
CA VAL A 14 6.76 12.19 -5.37
C VAL A 14 8.03 11.46 -4.96
N ARG A 15 8.55 11.88 -3.81
CA ARG A 15 9.82 11.43 -3.23
C ARG A 15 9.64 11.37 -1.72
N VAL A 16 10.50 10.62 -1.08
CA VAL A 16 10.48 10.43 0.37
C VAL A 16 10.44 11.76 1.15
N HIS A 17 11.24 12.76 0.77
CA HIS A 17 11.23 14.05 1.47
C HIS A 17 9.89 14.80 1.33
N HIS A 18 9.20 14.69 0.18
CA HIS A 18 7.90 15.34 -0.01
C HIS A 18 6.84 14.82 0.99
N LEU A 19 6.93 13.55 1.42
CA LEU A 19 6.02 12.99 2.43
C LEU A 19 6.27 13.62 3.81
N ARG A 20 7.53 13.84 4.18
CA ARG A 20 7.89 14.54 5.42
C ARG A 20 7.43 16.00 5.38
N GLU A 21 7.68 16.69 4.27
CA GLU A 21 7.23 18.07 4.11
C GLU A 21 5.71 18.20 4.12
N ALA A 22 4.97 17.23 3.57
CA ALA A 22 3.51 17.20 3.65
C ALA A 22 3.03 17.11 5.12
N LYS A 23 3.65 16.24 5.93
CA LYS A 23 3.39 16.19 7.38
C LYS A 23 3.67 17.54 8.05
N GLU A 24 4.83 18.14 7.79
CA GLU A 24 5.22 19.45 8.36
C GLU A 24 4.22 20.55 7.99
N ARG A 25 3.59 20.48 6.81
CA ARG A 25 2.52 21.39 6.36
C ARG A 25 1.11 20.99 6.82
N GLY A 26 0.93 19.82 7.43
CA GLY A 26 -0.39 19.28 7.77
C GLY A 26 -1.22 18.84 6.56
N GLU A 27 -0.59 18.59 5.41
CA GLU A 27 -1.23 18.07 4.20
C GLU A 27 -1.40 16.54 4.32
N ARG A 28 -2.62 16.04 4.09
CA ARG A 28 -2.91 14.60 4.20
C ARG A 28 -2.38 13.84 2.99
N LEU A 29 -1.63 12.77 3.25
CA LEU A 29 -1.07 11.90 2.22
C LEU A 29 -2.09 10.86 1.73
N THR A 30 -2.10 10.64 0.42
CA THR A 30 -2.94 9.61 -0.22
C THR A 30 -2.13 8.40 -0.67
N MET A 31 -2.57 7.21 -0.27
CA MET A 31 -1.93 5.96 -0.65
C MET A 31 -2.97 4.93 -1.08
N LEU A 32 -2.70 4.21 -2.16
CA LEU A 32 -3.54 3.12 -2.65
C LEU A 32 -2.66 1.94 -3.02
N THR A 33 -3.17 0.72 -2.88
CA THR A 33 -2.49 -0.41 -3.50
C THR A 33 -2.63 -0.36 -5.02
N ALA A 34 -1.66 -0.91 -5.75
CA ALA A 34 -1.72 -1.08 -7.19
C ALA A 34 -0.90 -2.30 -7.61
N TYR A 35 -1.34 -3.03 -8.64
CA TYR A 35 -0.71 -4.29 -9.03
C TYR A 35 -0.50 -4.42 -10.55
N ASP A 36 -1.01 -3.49 -11.34
CA ASP A 36 -0.89 -3.51 -12.80
C ASP A 36 -0.76 -2.09 -13.38
N ALA A 37 -0.31 -2.02 -14.62
CA ALA A 37 -0.03 -0.78 -15.32
C ALA A 37 -1.27 0.11 -15.56
N PRO A 38 -2.41 -0.37 -16.12
CA PRO A 38 -3.54 0.49 -16.40
C PRO A 38 -4.17 1.06 -15.12
N THR A 39 -4.27 0.26 -14.05
CA THR A 39 -4.75 0.74 -12.75
C THR A 39 -3.81 1.79 -12.17
N ALA A 40 -2.50 1.55 -12.21
CA ALA A 40 -1.50 2.50 -11.72
C ALA A 40 -1.52 3.83 -12.48
N GLN A 41 -1.74 3.82 -13.80
CA GLN A 41 -1.88 5.04 -14.61
C GLN A 41 -3.05 5.89 -14.16
N VAL A 42 -4.23 5.28 -13.99
CA VAL A 42 -5.42 5.98 -13.51
C VAL A 42 -5.17 6.61 -12.15
N PHE A 43 -4.53 5.89 -11.22
CA PHE A 43 -4.24 6.42 -9.88
C PHE A 43 -3.18 7.54 -9.88
N ASP A 44 -2.16 7.44 -10.74
CA ASP A 44 -1.12 8.45 -10.93
C ASP A 44 -1.70 9.76 -11.51
N GLU A 45 -2.55 9.64 -12.53
CA GLU A 45 -3.25 10.77 -13.17
C GLU A 45 -4.26 11.44 -12.23
N ALA A 46 -4.91 10.65 -11.36
CA ALA A 46 -5.78 11.15 -10.31
C ALA A 46 -5.03 11.85 -9.15
N GLY A 47 -3.70 11.78 -9.13
CA GLY A 47 -2.86 12.49 -8.15
C GLY A 47 -2.56 11.72 -6.87
N THR A 48 -2.71 10.39 -6.85
CA THR A 48 -2.32 9.56 -5.69
C THR A 48 -0.83 9.76 -5.37
N ASP A 49 -0.48 10.00 -4.11
CA ASP A 49 0.92 10.30 -3.73
C ASP A 49 1.80 9.06 -3.70
N VAL A 50 1.27 7.96 -3.16
CA VAL A 50 2.01 6.70 -2.97
C VAL A 50 1.20 5.53 -3.54
N LEU A 51 1.84 4.72 -4.38
CA LEU A 51 1.29 3.43 -4.79
C LEU A 51 2.02 2.29 -4.09
N LEU A 52 1.26 1.42 -3.44
CA LEU A 52 1.78 0.22 -2.78
C LEU A 52 1.56 -1.01 -3.64
N VAL A 53 2.65 -1.63 -4.08
CA VAL A 53 2.58 -3.02 -4.52
C VAL A 53 2.70 -3.89 -3.28
N GLY A 54 1.54 -4.19 -2.70
CA GLY A 54 1.43 -4.93 -1.44
C GLY A 54 1.30 -6.43 -1.64
N ASP A 55 1.72 -7.22 -0.65
CA ASP A 55 1.50 -8.67 -0.64
C ASP A 55 0.01 -9.05 -0.49
N SER A 56 -0.87 -8.08 -0.24
CA SER A 56 -2.32 -8.14 -0.46
C SER A 56 -2.74 -8.48 -1.90
N LEU A 57 -1.80 -8.61 -2.84
CA LEU A 57 -2.08 -9.29 -4.12
C LEU A 57 -2.41 -10.78 -3.91
N GLY A 58 -1.93 -11.41 -2.84
CA GLY A 58 -2.16 -12.82 -2.55
C GLY A 58 -3.65 -13.12 -2.42
N ASP A 59 -4.35 -12.39 -1.56
CA ASP A 59 -5.78 -12.55 -1.35
C ASP A 59 -6.61 -11.88 -2.45
N ASN A 60 -6.23 -10.69 -2.91
CA ASN A 60 -7.07 -9.93 -3.85
C ASN A 60 -6.93 -10.34 -5.32
N PHE A 61 -5.79 -10.92 -5.73
CA PHE A 61 -5.49 -11.23 -7.14
C PHE A 61 -5.23 -12.70 -7.40
N TYR A 62 -4.63 -13.41 -6.43
CA TYR A 62 -4.34 -14.85 -6.57
C TYR A 62 -5.36 -15.75 -5.86
N GLY A 63 -6.29 -15.19 -5.09
CA GLY A 63 -7.30 -15.95 -4.35
C GLY A 63 -6.69 -16.82 -3.26
N TYR A 64 -5.50 -16.48 -2.76
CA TYR A 64 -4.93 -17.13 -1.59
C TYR A 64 -5.76 -16.78 -0.37
N SER A 65 -5.85 -17.72 0.57
CA SER A 65 -6.54 -17.47 1.84
C SER A 65 -5.80 -16.44 2.70
N THR A 66 -4.50 -16.25 2.45
CA THR A 66 -3.60 -15.38 3.23
C THR A 66 -2.45 -14.86 2.38
N THR A 67 -1.67 -13.90 2.89
CA THR A 67 -0.52 -13.31 2.16
C THR A 67 0.77 -14.14 2.26
N VAL A 68 0.82 -15.13 3.16
CA VAL A 68 1.99 -15.99 3.40
C VAL A 68 2.56 -16.66 2.13
N PRO A 69 1.75 -17.15 1.17
CA PRO A 69 2.28 -17.83 -0.02
C PRO A 69 2.90 -16.89 -1.07
N VAL A 70 2.78 -15.57 -0.92
CA VAL A 70 3.29 -14.61 -1.91
C VAL A 70 4.82 -14.67 -1.96
N THR A 71 5.35 -14.77 -3.18
CA THR A 71 6.79 -14.90 -3.42
C THR A 71 7.42 -13.58 -3.86
N VAL A 72 8.75 -13.45 -3.66
CA VAL A 72 9.51 -12.29 -4.14
C VAL A 72 9.38 -12.10 -5.67
N ASP A 73 9.30 -13.18 -6.44
CA ASP A 73 9.20 -13.09 -7.90
C ASP A 73 7.83 -12.57 -8.35
N GLN A 74 6.75 -12.93 -7.65
CA GLN A 74 5.43 -12.32 -7.85
C GLN A 74 5.45 -10.82 -7.52
N MET A 75 6.07 -10.44 -6.40
CA MET A 75 6.23 -9.03 -6.03
C MET A 75 7.02 -8.25 -7.10
N ILE A 76 8.10 -8.82 -7.64
CA ILE A 76 8.90 -8.19 -8.71
C ILE A 76 8.05 -7.98 -9.96
N HIS A 77 7.23 -8.96 -10.36
CA HIS A 77 6.40 -8.86 -11.56
C HIS A 77 5.41 -7.69 -11.48
N HIS A 78 4.63 -7.63 -10.40
CA HIS A 78 3.63 -6.59 -10.19
C HIS A 78 4.28 -5.21 -9.95
N THR A 79 5.39 -5.17 -9.21
CA THR A 79 6.14 -3.92 -8.97
C THR A 79 6.69 -3.32 -10.27
N ARG A 80 7.16 -4.17 -11.19
CA ARG A 80 7.64 -3.73 -12.51
C ARG A 80 6.51 -3.14 -13.35
N ALA A 81 5.34 -3.78 -13.35
CA ALA A 81 4.17 -3.30 -14.08
C ALA A 81 3.72 -1.92 -13.58
N VAL A 82 3.65 -1.73 -12.26
CA VAL A 82 3.25 -0.45 -11.66
C VAL A 82 4.29 0.63 -11.88
N THR A 83 5.56 0.35 -11.58
CA THR A 83 6.63 1.36 -11.71
C THR A 83 6.79 1.85 -13.14
N GLY A 84 6.70 0.96 -14.13
CA GLY A 84 6.81 1.32 -15.54
C GLY A 84 5.67 2.20 -16.06
N ALA A 85 4.55 2.29 -15.33
CA ALA A 85 3.33 2.94 -15.78
C ALA A 85 3.11 4.33 -15.14
N VAL A 86 3.78 4.64 -14.03
CA VAL A 86 3.61 5.90 -13.30
C VAL A 86 4.66 6.95 -13.64
N ARG A 87 4.28 8.22 -13.54
CA ARG A 87 5.17 9.38 -13.74
C ARG A 87 5.37 10.15 -12.45
N ARG A 88 4.34 10.25 -11.61
CA ARG A 88 4.34 11.07 -10.39
C ARG A 88 4.56 10.24 -9.12
N ALA A 89 3.73 9.24 -8.86
CA ALA A 89 3.61 8.57 -7.56
C ALA A 89 4.90 7.91 -7.08
N LEU A 90 5.06 7.85 -5.75
CA LEU A 90 6.10 7.06 -5.11
C LEU A 90 5.64 5.59 -5.06
N VAL A 91 6.32 4.68 -5.76
CA VAL A 91 6.03 3.25 -5.71
C VAL A 91 6.80 2.59 -4.56
N VAL A 92 6.05 2.03 -3.62
CA VAL A 92 6.54 1.23 -2.49
C VAL A 92 6.22 -0.24 -2.77
N ALA A 93 7.19 -1.13 -2.61
CA ALA A 93 6.98 -2.57 -2.78
C ALA A 93 7.14 -3.31 -1.45
N ASP A 94 6.23 -4.24 -1.15
CA ASP A 94 6.37 -5.11 0.01
C ASP A 94 7.49 -6.13 -0.15
N LEU A 95 8.22 -6.37 0.93
CA LEU A 95 8.97 -7.61 1.11
C LEU A 95 7.98 -8.64 1.68
N PRO A 96 7.69 -9.72 0.93
CA PRO A 96 6.71 -10.71 1.37
C PRO A 96 7.26 -11.56 2.52
N PHE A 97 6.37 -12.29 3.20
CA PHE A 97 6.73 -13.20 4.28
C PHE A 97 7.90 -14.12 3.92
N GLY A 98 8.83 -14.29 4.86
CA GLY A 98 10.01 -15.14 4.72
C GLY A 98 11.17 -14.51 3.95
N SER A 99 11.04 -13.29 3.43
CA SER A 99 12.05 -12.64 2.59
C SER A 99 12.96 -11.65 3.32
N TYR A 100 12.73 -11.40 4.61
CA TYR A 100 13.50 -10.41 5.38
C TYR A 100 13.79 -10.82 6.82
N GLU A 101 12.97 -11.67 7.41
CA GLU A 101 12.93 -11.96 8.85
C GLU A 101 14.18 -12.69 9.35
N ALA A 102 14.87 -13.40 8.47
CA ALA A 102 16.04 -14.21 8.84
C ALA A 102 17.25 -13.35 9.24
N SER A 103 17.46 -12.19 8.61
CA SER A 103 18.55 -11.26 8.94
C SER A 103 18.45 -9.94 8.14
N PRO A 104 19.10 -8.85 8.60
CA PRO A 104 19.26 -7.63 7.82
C PRO A 104 19.85 -7.87 6.42
N VAL A 105 20.82 -8.78 6.29
CA VAL A 105 21.46 -9.11 5.00
C VAL A 105 20.48 -9.77 4.05
N HIS A 106 19.59 -10.63 4.56
CA HIS A 106 18.53 -11.24 3.75
C HIS A 106 17.54 -10.19 3.25
N ALA A 107 17.05 -9.32 4.14
CA ALA A 107 16.19 -8.20 3.77
C ALA A 107 16.84 -7.30 2.71
N HIS A 108 18.13 -7.02 2.87
CA HIS A 108 18.89 -6.20 1.92
C HIS A 108 18.96 -6.87 0.55
N ALA A 109 19.28 -8.18 0.49
CA ALA A 109 19.31 -8.92 -0.77
C ALA A 109 17.95 -8.88 -1.49
N THR A 110 16.85 -9.11 -0.77
CA THR A 110 15.49 -9.03 -1.32
C THR A 110 15.15 -7.62 -1.80
N ALA A 111 15.43 -6.60 -0.99
CA ALA A 111 15.15 -5.21 -1.33
C ALA A 111 15.93 -4.79 -2.58
N VAL A 112 17.21 -5.17 -2.70
CA VAL A 112 18.01 -4.90 -3.92
C VAL A 112 17.35 -5.48 -5.16
N ARG A 113 16.76 -6.68 -5.10
CA ARG A 113 16.03 -7.26 -6.23
C ARG A 113 14.80 -6.41 -6.59
N LEU A 114 13.98 -6.01 -5.62
CA LEU A 114 12.80 -5.16 -5.88
C LEU A 114 13.19 -3.81 -6.49
N MET A 115 14.26 -3.19 -6.00
CA MET A 115 14.75 -1.91 -6.53
C MET A 115 15.32 -2.07 -7.95
N LYS A 116 16.16 -3.08 -8.20
CA LYS A 116 16.89 -3.23 -9.48
C LYS A 116 16.07 -3.92 -10.57
N GLU A 117 15.35 -4.98 -10.23
CA GLU A 117 14.62 -5.80 -11.20
C GLU A 117 13.22 -5.25 -11.46
N ALA A 118 12.62 -4.57 -10.48
CA ALA A 118 11.25 -4.07 -10.58
C ALA A 118 11.13 -2.54 -10.58
N GLY A 119 12.18 -1.83 -10.19
CA GLY A 119 12.20 -0.36 -10.20
C GLY A 119 11.49 0.29 -9.01
N ALA A 120 11.21 -0.45 -7.94
CA ALA A 120 10.65 0.12 -6.72
C ALA A 120 11.43 1.37 -6.27
N HIS A 121 10.73 2.38 -5.74
CA HIS A 121 11.39 3.57 -5.20
C HIS A 121 11.72 3.43 -3.71
N ALA A 122 11.02 2.53 -3.03
CA ALA A 122 11.10 2.24 -1.61
C ALA A 122 10.54 0.84 -1.33
N VAL A 123 10.82 0.31 -0.15
CA VAL A 123 10.29 -0.97 0.30
C VAL A 123 9.50 -0.85 1.60
N LYS A 124 8.56 -1.77 1.82
CA LYS A 124 7.81 -1.92 3.08
C LYS A 124 7.98 -3.34 3.63
N PHE A 125 8.07 -3.48 4.95
CA PHE A 125 7.99 -4.77 5.63
C PHE A 125 7.49 -4.63 7.06
N GLU A 126 7.09 -5.76 7.64
CA GLU A 126 6.33 -5.83 8.87
C GLU A 126 7.20 -6.10 10.09
N GLY A 127 6.93 -5.37 11.18
CA GLY A 127 7.57 -5.57 12.48
C GLY A 127 8.03 -4.27 13.12
N GLY A 128 8.14 -4.30 14.44
CA GLY A 128 8.64 -3.19 15.24
C GLY A 128 10.12 -3.28 15.56
N ARG A 129 10.50 -3.10 16.82
CA ARG A 129 11.90 -3.03 17.27
C ARG A 129 12.75 -4.21 16.79
N ARG A 130 12.16 -5.41 16.66
CA ARG A 130 12.85 -6.61 16.15
C ARG A 130 13.45 -6.44 14.76
N VAL A 131 12.87 -5.58 13.90
CA VAL A 131 13.37 -5.32 12.55
C VAL A 131 14.15 -4.00 12.43
N ALA A 132 14.36 -3.26 13.52
CA ALA A 132 15.15 -2.03 13.49
C ALA A 132 16.56 -2.21 12.86
N PRO A 133 17.32 -3.29 13.16
CA PRO A 133 18.60 -3.53 12.47
C PRO A 133 18.47 -3.76 10.95
N HIS A 134 17.30 -4.20 10.48
CA HIS A 134 17.03 -4.38 9.05
C HIS A 134 16.80 -3.00 8.41
N VAL A 135 15.95 -2.18 9.03
CA VAL A 135 15.72 -0.80 8.59
C VAL A 135 17.03 -0.03 8.51
N GLU A 136 17.86 -0.08 9.56
CA GLU A 136 19.15 0.62 9.63
C GLU A 136 20.10 0.21 8.50
N LEU A 137 20.25 -1.10 8.23
CA LEU A 137 21.10 -1.57 7.14
C LEU A 137 20.59 -1.10 5.77
N LEU A 138 19.28 -1.20 5.52
CA LEU A 138 18.70 -0.83 4.23
C LEU A 138 18.81 0.67 3.98
N THR A 139 18.47 1.48 4.97
CA THR A 139 18.52 2.95 4.88
C THR A 139 19.96 3.44 4.75
N GLY A 140 20.89 2.86 5.53
CA GLY A 140 22.34 3.12 5.40
C GLY A 140 22.92 2.71 4.04
N SER A 141 22.26 1.80 3.33
CA SER A 141 22.62 1.39 1.95
C SER A 141 21.90 2.21 0.87
N GLY A 142 21.10 3.21 1.25
CA GLY A 142 20.36 4.06 0.31
C GLY A 142 19.00 3.50 -0.15
N ILE A 143 18.48 2.47 0.51
CA ILE A 143 17.14 1.90 0.23
C ILE A 143 16.13 2.52 1.21
N PRO A 144 15.16 3.32 0.76
CA PRO A 144 14.14 3.89 1.65
C PRO A 144 13.19 2.81 2.17
N VAL A 145 12.93 2.83 3.47
CA VAL A 145 12.07 1.85 4.14
C VAL A 145 10.84 2.52 4.75
N MET A 146 9.67 2.00 4.44
CA MET A 146 8.42 2.27 5.14
C MET A 146 8.18 1.14 6.15
N GLY A 147 8.03 1.47 7.43
CA GLY A 147 7.70 0.50 8.46
C GLY A 147 6.22 0.11 8.43
N HIS A 148 5.87 -1.05 9.01
CA HIS A 148 4.48 -1.47 9.19
C HIS A 148 4.26 -2.06 10.59
N LEU A 149 3.38 -1.43 11.36
CA LEU A 149 3.00 -1.79 12.73
C LEU A 149 1.48 -1.96 12.88
N GLY A 150 1.08 -2.51 14.03
CA GLY A 150 -0.30 -2.86 14.31
C GLY A 150 -0.56 -4.29 13.87
N PHE A 151 -1.70 -4.55 13.24
CA PHE A 151 -1.96 -5.86 12.65
C PHE A 151 -1.08 -6.05 11.42
N THR A 152 -0.16 -6.99 11.49
CA THR A 152 0.79 -7.34 10.43
C THR A 152 0.34 -8.67 9.80
N PRO A 153 -0.33 -8.67 8.64
CA PRO A 153 -0.92 -9.87 8.00
C PRO A 153 0.03 -11.06 7.88
N GLN A 154 1.33 -10.85 7.66
CA GLN A 154 2.31 -11.94 7.56
C GLN A 154 2.47 -12.72 8.87
N SER A 155 2.04 -12.13 10.00
CA SER A 155 2.04 -12.73 11.33
C SER A 155 0.64 -13.23 11.77
N GLU A 156 -0.32 -13.38 10.86
CA GLU A 156 -1.71 -13.76 11.20
C GLU A 156 -1.81 -15.03 12.07
N ASN A 157 -0.91 -16.00 11.87
CA ASN A 157 -0.92 -17.27 12.60
C ASN A 157 -0.49 -17.08 14.06
N VAL A 158 0.40 -16.12 14.32
CA VAL A 158 0.82 -15.72 15.67
C VAL A 158 -0.26 -14.83 16.31
N LEU A 159 -0.88 -13.95 15.54
CA LEU A 159 -1.87 -12.98 16.02
C LEU A 159 -3.27 -13.59 16.20
N GLY A 160 -3.53 -14.77 15.64
CA GLY A 160 -4.83 -15.43 15.70
C GLY A 160 -5.88 -14.73 14.82
N GLY A 161 -5.47 -14.32 13.62
CA GLY A 161 -6.29 -13.64 12.61
C GLY A 161 -6.37 -12.12 12.76
N LYS A 162 -7.27 -11.49 11.97
CA LYS A 162 -7.45 -10.03 11.87
C LYS A 162 -7.98 -9.43 13.17
N ARG A 163 -7.08 -9.07 14.09
CA ARG A 163 -7.39 -8.52 15.41
C ARG A 163 -6.80 -7.13 15.58
N VAL A 164 -7.55 -6.25 16.26
CA VAL A 164 -7.08 -4.91 16.63
C VAL A 164 -5.89 -5.02 17.59
N GLN A 165 -4.80 -4.31 17.30
CA GLN A 165 -3.56 -4.31 18.09
C GLN A 165 -3.43 -3.05 18.96
N GLY A 166 -2.58 -3.07 19.98
CA GLY A 166 -2.38 -1.90 20.86
C GLY A 166 -3.52 -1.63 21.85
N ARG A 167 -4.27 -2.67 22.25
CA ARG A 167 -5.30 -2.56 23.29
C ARG A 167 -4.70 -2.73 24.68
N GLY A 168 -4.98 -1.78 25.56
CA GLY A 168 -4.41 -1.74 26.91
C GLY A 168 -3.10 -0.96 26.95
N GLN A 169 -2.76 -0.47 28.14
CA GLN A 169 -1.65 0.47 28.33
C GLN A 169 -0.30 -0.11 27.86
N GLU A 170 0.02 -1.33 28.28
CA GLU A 170 1.28 -2.01 27.93
C GLU A 170 1.42 -2.21 26.41
N ALA A 171 0.37 -2.67 25.73
CA ALA A 171 0.39 -2.86 24.28
C ALA A 171 0.48 -1.52 23.52
N ALA A 172 -0.09 -0.45 24.08
CA ALA A 172 0.03 0.90 23.53
C ALA A 172 1.45 1.47 23.67
N GLU A 173 2.08 1.27 24.82
CA GLU A 173 3.48 1.62 25.07
C GLU A 173 4.42 0.86 24.13
N HIS A 174 4.28 -0.46 24.03
CA HIS A 174 5.06 -1.28 23.10
C HIS A 174 4.92 -0.84 21.65
N LEU A 175 3.71 -0.55 21.16
CA LEU A 175 3.50 -0.07 19.79
C LEU A 175 4.17 1.29 19.54
N THR A 176 4.11 2.19 20.53
CA THR A 176 4.76 3.50 20.45
C THR A 176 6.29 3.36 20.43
N GLU A 177 6.82 2.50 21.28
CA GLU A 177 8.24 2.16 21.34
C GLU A 177 8.75 1.52 20.04
N ASP A 178 7.96 0.63 19.44
CA ASP A 178 8.25 0.03 18.14
C ASP A 178 8.29 1.10 17.04
N ALA A 179 7.33 2.03 17.05
CA ALA A 179 7.26 3.10 16.07
C ALA A 179 8.47 4.04 16.16
N LEU A 180 8.87 4.41 17.38
CA LEU A 180 10.07 5.20 17.63
C LEU A 180 11.35 4.46 17.18
N ALA A 181 11.46 3.16 17.49
CA ALA A 181 12.62 2.36 17.08
C ALA A 181 12.76 2.28 15.55
N LEU A 182 11.66 2.17 14.81
CA LEU A 182 11.69 2.19 13.34
C LEU A 182 12.11 3.57 12.80
N GLN A 183 11.61 4.65 13.38
CA GLN A 183 12.02 6.01 13.03
C GLN A 183 13.52 6.23 13.29
N GLU A 184 14.01 5.84 14.46
CA GLU A 184 15.43 5.96 14.84
C GLU A 184 16.34 5.18 13.89
N ALA A 185 15.89 4.00 13.43
CA ALA A 185 16.59 3.20 12.42
C ALA A 185 16.53 3.77 10.99
N GLY A 186 15.77 4.86 10.78
CA GLY A 186 15.72 5.60 9.51
C GLY A 186 14.52 5.28 8.62
N ALA A 187 13.47 4.63 9.12
CA ALA A 187 12.23 4.48 8.37
C ALA A 187 11.67 5.86 8.00
N PHE A 188 11.26 6.07 6.75
CA PHE A 188 10.79 7.37 6.29
C PHE A 188 9.30 7.61 6.51
N ALA A 189 8.55 6.55 6.81
CA ALA A 189 7.13 6.56 7.12
C ALA A 189 6.79 5.26 7.85
N VAL A 190 5.66 5.23 8.57
CA VAL A 190 5.17 4.03 9.27
C VAL A 190 3.68 3.82 8.99
N VAL A 191 3.33 2.64 8.47
CA VAL A 191 1.93 2.21 8.36
C VAL A 191 1.45 1.74 9.73
N LEU A 192 0.25 2.19 10.11
CA LEU A 192 -0.48 1.75 11.31
C LEU A 192 -1.76 1.03 10.89
N GLU A 193 -1.79 -0.30 11.04
CA GLU A 193 -2.93 -1.13 10.63
C GLU A 193 -3.73 -1.64 11.84
N MET A 194 -5.05 -1.47 11.80
CA MET A 194 -5.98 -1.92 12.85
C MET A 194 -5.55 -1.52 14.28
N VAL A 195 -5.19 -0.25 14.47
CA VAL A 195 -4.80 0.35 15.75
C VAL A 195 -5.93 1.24 16.29
N PRO A 196 -6.24 1.25 17.61
CA PRO A 196 -7.20 2.19 18.18
C PRO A 196 -6.88 3.64 17.79
N ALA A 197 -7.89 4.38 17.31
CA ALA A 197 -7.70 5.74 16.81
C ALA A 197 -7.01 6.70 17.82
N PRO A 198 -7.30 6.67 19.13
CA PRO A 198 -6.57 7.50 20.10
C PRO A 198 -5.07 7.17 20.17
N LEU A 199 -4.71 5.88 20.09
CA LEU A 199 -3.32 5.45 20.09
C LEU A 199 -2.61 5.85 18.78
N ALA A 200 -3.26 5.65 17.64
CA ALA A 200 -2.70 6.07 16.36
C ALA A 200 -2.47 7.59 16.29
N ALA A 201 -3.37 8.39 16.88
CA ALA A 201 -3.18 9.84 17.03
C ALA A 201 -1.95 10.17 17.88
N GLN A 202 -1.80 9.53 19.05
CA GLN A 202 -0.64 9.69 19.93
C GLN A 202 0.67 9.32 19.22
N VAL A 203 0.72 8.17 18.53
CA VAL A 203 1.89 7.74 17.76
C VAL A 203 2.22 8.74 16.65
N THR A 204 1.20 9.26 15.96
CA THR A 204 1.37 10.26 14.91
C THR A 204 1.97 11.56 15.43
N GLU A 205 1.56 11.99 16.62
CA GLU A 205 2.05 13.20 17.28
C GLU A 205 3.52 13.09 17.69
N VAL A 206 3.95 11.94 18.23
CA VAL A 206 5.34 11.76 18.69
C VAL A 206 6.34 11.45 17.57
N LEU A 207 5.88 10.93 16.43
CA LEU A 207 6.74 10.68 15.28
C LEU A 207 6.96 11.96 14.46
N THR A 208 8.21 12.17 14.05
CA THR A 208 8.60 13.18 13.05
C THR A 208 8.38 12.69 11.62
N VAL A 209 8.36 11.38 11.40
CA VAL A 209 8.05 10.76 10.12
C VAL A 209 6.53 10.58 9.95
N PRO A 210 6.01 10.60 8.72
CA PRO A 210 4.59 10.41 8.46
C PRO A 210 4.06 9.03 8.84
N THR A 211 2.88 9.02 9.45
CA THR A 211 2.09 7.82 9.68
C THR A 211 1.04 7.63 8.58
N ILE A 212 0.86 6.41 8.10
CA ILE A 212 -0.19 6.06 7.12
C ILE A 212 -1.16 5.09 7.78
N GLY A 213 -2.41 5.50 7.95
CA GLY A 213 -3.43 4.69 8.62
C GLY A 213 -4.18 3.76 7.68
N ILE A 214 -4.50 2.56 8.16
CA ILE A 214 -5.53 1.68 7.60
C ILE A 214 -6.30 1.02 8.74
N GLY A 215 -7.54 1.49 8.96
CA GLY A 215 -8.26 1.14 10.18
C GLY A 215 -7.63 1.70 11.46
N ALA A 216 -6.90 2.82 11.36
CA ALA A 216 -6.24 3.52 12.46
C ALA A 216 -6.84 4.91 12.76
N GLY A 217 -7.99 5.24 12.17
CA GLY A 217 -8.65 6.54 12.34
C GLY A 217 -8.00 7.67 11.52
N ALA A 218 -8.62 8.85 11.57
CA ALA A 218 -8.31 9.97 10.68
C ALA A 218 -7.12 10.83 11.11
N GLN A 219 -6.52 10.57 12.28
CA GLN A 219 -5.44 11.39 12.82
C GLN A 219 -4.04 10.99 12.33
N CYS A 220 -3.90 9.93 11.54
CA CYS A 220 -2.65 9.63 10.82
C CYS A 220 -2.37 10.67 9.73
N ASP A 221 -1.11 10.89 9.39
CA ASP A 221 -0.69 11.88 8.37
C ASP A 221 -1.21 11.54 6.96
N GLY A 222 -1.47 10.26 6.68
CA GLY A 222 -2.13 9.79 5.48
C GLY A 222 -2.99 8.56 5.70
N GLN A 223 -3.59 8.06 4.62
CA GLN A 223 -4.42 6.87 4.63
C GLN A 223 -4.06 5.94 3.47
N VAL A 224 -4.16 4.63 3.70
CA VAL A 224 -4.05 3.60 2.67
C VAL A 224 -5.28 2.70 2.65
N LEU A 225 -5.72 2.30 1.45
CA LEU A 225 -6.69 1.25 1.23
C LEU A 225 -6.22 0.29 0.14
N VAL A 226 -6.68 -0.96 0.25
CA VAL A 226 -6.59 -1.93 -0.84
C VAL A 226 -7.55 -1.47 -1.94
N TRP A 227 -7.05 -1.24 -3.16
CA TRP A 227 -7.82 -0.54 -4.17
C TRP A 227 -9.11 -1.25 -4.61
N PRO A 228 -9.21 -2.60 -4.67
CA PRO A 228 -10.47 -3.28 -4.97
C PRO A 228 -11.56 -2.97 -3.95
N ASP A 229 -11.21 -2.84 -2.66
CA ASP A 229 -12.16 -2.44 -1.61
C ASP A 229 -12.60 -0.98 -1.79
N MET A 230 -11.64 -0.09 -2.06
CA MET A 230 -11.90 1.33 -2.31
C MET A 230 -12.80 1.53 -3.54
N ALA A 231 -12.58 0.77 -4.61
CA ALA A 231 -13.34 0.89 -5.86
C ALA A 231 -14.69 0.15 -5.84
N GLY A 232 -15.01 -0.59 -4.78
CA GLY A 232 -16.20 -1.45 -4.72
C GLY A 232 -16.12 -2.62 -5.71
N LEU A 233 -14.92 -3.12 -5.98
CA LEU A 233 -14.70 -4.32 -6.77
C LEU A 233 -14.81 -5.58 -5.90
N SER A 234 -14.44 -5.56 -4.62
CA SER A 234 -14.55 -6.72 -3.72
C SER A 234 -16.02 -7.07 -3.45
N ASP A 235 -16.30 -8.36 -3.19
CA ASP A 235 -17.61 -8.84 -2.74
C ASP A 235 -17.80 -8.66 -1.23
N TRP A 236 -16.69 -8.71 -0.47
CA TRP A 236 -16.60 -8.38 0.93
C TRP A 236 -15.50 -7.34 1.15
N SER A 237 -15.73 -6.40 2.07
CA SER A 237 -14.71 -5.43 2.49
C SER A 237 -14.65 -5.31 4.01
N PRO A 238 -13.47 -5.01 4.58
CA PRO A 238 -13.33 -4.84 6.03
C PRO A 238 -14.08 -3.60 6.51
N ARG A 239 -14.47 -3.58 7.80
CA ARG A 239 -15.28 -2.49 8.40
C ARG A 239 -14.66 -1.10 8.29
N PHE A 240 -13.33 -1.00 8.16
CA PHE A 240 -12.64 0.27 8.02
C PHE A 240 -12.58 0.77 6.57
N ALA A 241 -12.86 -0.09 5.59
CA ALA A 241 -12.87 0.30 4.20
C ALA A 241 -14.21 0.95 3.85
N LYS A 242 -14.12 1.96 2.97
CA LYS A 242 -15.27 2.60 2.33
C LYS A 242 -15.16 2.35 0.84
N ALA A 243 -16.24 1.87 0.22
CA ALA A 243 -16.38 1.86 -1.22
C ALA A 243 -16.70 3.28 -1.71
N PHE A 244 -15.89 3.81 -2.62
CA PHE A 244 -16.06 5.10 -3.29
C PHE A 244 -16.67 4.94 -4.69
N GLY A 245 -16.87 3.70 -5.16
CA GLY A 245 -17.54 3.36 -6.41
C GLY A 245 -18.19 1.96 -6.35
N ASP A 246 -18.75 1.52 -7.48
CA ASP A 246 -19.29 0.17 -7.70
C ASP A 246 -18.71 -0.42 -8.99
N LEU A 247 -17.40 -0.71 -8.96
CA LEU A 247 -16.72 -1.26 -10.12
C LEU A 247 -17.20 -2.68 -10.43
N ARG A 248 -17.59 -3.47 -9.41
CA ARG A 248 -18.13 -4.82 -9.60
C ARG A 248 -19.43 -4.79 -10.41
N GLY A 249 -20.36 -3.91 -10.06
CA GLY A 249 -21.62 -3.73 -10.78
C GLY A 249 -21.38 -3.26 -12.22
N ALA A 250 -20.52 -2.26 -12.41
CA ALA A 250 -20.19 -1.73 -13.73
C ALA A 250 -19.57 -2.80 -14.64
N LEU A 251 -18.59 -3.56 -14.13
CA LEU A 251 -17.95 -4.65 -14.89
C LEU A 251 -18.94 -5.77 -15.21
N GLY A 252 -19.78 -6.16 -14.24
CA GLY A 252 -20.82 -7.17 -14.44
C GLY A 252 -21.83 -6.77 -15.52
N ALA A 253 -22.24 -5.50 -15.55
CA ALA A 253 -23.12 -4.97 -16.58
C ALA A 253 -22.47 -4.99 -17.97
N ALA A 254 -21.22 -4.53 -18.08
CA ALA A 254 -20.47 -4.54 -19.34
C ALA A 254 -20.30 -5.96 -19.91
N VAL A 255 -19.90 -6.92 -19.06
CA VAL A 255 -19.74 -8.33 -19.47
C VAL A 255 -21.09 -8.94 -19.88
N THR A 256 -22.17 -8.61 -19.19
CA THR A 256 -23.52 -9.09 -19.55
C THR A 256 -23.97 -8.55 -20.92
N ALA A 257 -23.73 -7.26 -21.17
CA ALA A 257 -24.05 -6.64 -22.46
C ALA A 257 -23.23 -7.25 -23.61
N TYR A 258 -21.92 -7.37 -23.45
CA TYR A 258 -21.04 -8.03 -24.42
C TYR A 258 -21.51 -9.45 -24.75
N ASN A 259 -21.81 -10.24 -23.71
CA ASN A 259 -22.30 -11.61 -23.89
C ASN A 259 -23.64 -11.66 -24.63
N ALA A 260 -24.52 -10.68 -24.43
CA ALA A 260 -25.81 -10.60 -25.11
C ALA A 260 -25.63 -10.29 -26.61
N GLU A 261 -24.78 -9.32 -26.95
CA GLU A 261 -24.52 -8.93 -28.33
C GLU A 261 -23.79 -10.01 -29.14
N VAL A 262 -22.83 -10.72 -28.52
CA VAL A 262 -22.18 -11.87 -29.16
C VAL A 262 -23.18 -12.99 -29.43
N ARG A 263 -24.06 -13.29 -28.47
CA ARG A 263 -25.06 -14.38 -28.61
C ARG A 263 -26.14 -14.05 -29.64
N SER A 264 -26.51 -12.79 -29.78
CA SER A 264 -27.48 -12.35 -30.80
C SER A 264 -26.88 -12.19 -32.19
N GLY A 265 -25.54 -12.19 -32.30
CA GLY A 265 -24.83 -11.87 -33.53
C GLY A 265 -24.81 -10.37 -33.86
N ALA A 266 -25.16 -9.50 -32.90
CA ALA A 266 -25.05 -8.06 -33.07
C ALA A 266 -23.59 -7.57 -32.99
N PHE A 267 -22.73 -8.32 -32.29
CA PHE A 267 -21.29 -8.08 -32.26
C PHE A 267 -20.51 -9.30 -32.80
N PRO A 268 -19.46 -9.10 -33.62
CA PRO A 268 -19.04 -7.81 -34.20
C PRO A 268 -20.01 -7.31 -35.27
N ALA A 269 -20.19 -5.99 -35.34
CA ALA A 269 -20.84 -5.34 -36.48
C ALA A 269 -19.84 -5.09 -37.62
N ASP A 270 -20.33 -4.65 -38.78
CA ASP A 270 -19.49 -4.37 -39.96
C ASP A 270 -18.37 -3.35 -39.65
N GLU A 271 -18.65 -2.33 -38.84
CA GLU A 271 -17.65 -1.33 -38.43
C GLU A 271 -16.50 -1.90 -37.55
N HIS A 272 -16.72 -3.08 -36.98
CA HIS A 272 -15.73 -3.83 -36.19
C HIS A 272 -15.06 -4.94 -37.02
N SER A 273 -15.39 -5.05 -38.31
CA SER A 273 -14.91 -6.09 -39.22
C SER A 273 -13.98 -5.49 -40.27
N PHE A 274 -13.07 -6.31 -40.81
CA PHE A 274 -12.12 -5.91 -41.84
C PHE A 274 -12.41 -6.67 -43.14
N ASP A 275 -12.52 -5.95 -44.25
CA ASP A 275 -12.70 -6.52 -45.58
C ASP A 275 -11.35 -6.83 -46.25
N ASN A 276 -11.38 -7.67 -47.29
CA ASN A 276 -10.21 -8.01 -48.12
C ASN A 276 -9.81 -6.89 -49.09
#